data_AF-A0A849QCX7-F1
#
_entry.id   AF-A0A849QCX7-F1
#
_cell.length_a   1.000
_cell.length_b   1.000
_cell.length_c   1.000
_cell.angle_alpha   90.00
_cell.angle_beta   90.00
_cell.angle_gamma   90.00
#
_symmetry.space_group_name_H-M   'P 1'
#
loop_
_entity.id
_entity.type
_entity.pdbx_description
1 polymer ?
#
loop_
_entity_poly.entity_id
_entity_poly.type
_entity_poly.pdbx_seq_one_letter_code
_entity_poly.pdbx_strand_id
1 'polypeptide(L)' 'MDKKNLFWMFGTLQTLTLGAIIYLVFRSLNMIAGVSTIGHDTQIVLSVLFPLFLLITEYMIYSKD' A
#
# COMPACT_ATOMS: atom_id res chain seq x y z
N MET A 1 -6.69 9.63 -23.38
CA MET A 1 -6.84 8.65 -22.29
C MET A 1 -7.71 9.30 -21.24
N ASP A 2 -8.83 8.69 -20.88
CA ASP A 2 -9.76 9.31 -19.93
C ASP A 2 -9.11 9.50 -18.57
N LYS A 3 -9.43 10.59 -17.87
CA LYS A 3 -8.93 10.90 -16.52
C LYS A 3 -9.12 9.70 -15.56
N LYS A 4 -10.23 9.00 -15.70
CA LYS A 4 -10.56 7.77 -14.97
C LYS A 4 -9.60 6.62 -15.29
N ASN A 5 -9.25 6.41 -16.55
CA ASN A 5 -8.29 5.38 -16.95
C ASN A 5 -6.88 5.70 -16.45
N LEU A 6 -6.51 6.99 -16.44
CA LEU A 6 -5.23 7.45 -15.91
C LEU A 6 -5.16 7.26 -14.40
N PHE A 7 -6.23 7.58 -13.67
CA PHE A 7 -6.35 7.28 -12.23
C PHE A 7 -6.17 5.80 -11.94
N TRP A 8 -6.90 4.91 -12.62
CA TRP A 8 -6.80 3.47 -12.34
C TRP A 8 -5.42 2.90 -12.67
N MET A 9 -4.77 3.37 -13.74
CA MET A 9 -3.44 2.92 -14.11
C MET A 9 -2.39 3.33 -13.07
N PHE A 10 -2.32 4.61 -12.73
CA PHE A 10 -1.31 5.12 -11.78
C PHE A 10 -1.65 4.80 -10.33
N GLY A 11 -2.92 4.85 -9.94
CA GLY A 11 -3.38 4.52 -8.59
C GLY A 11 -3.12 3.06 -8.25
N THR A 12 -3.39 2.13 -9.18
CA THR A 12 -3.07 0.70 -8.95
C THR A 12 -1.57 0.47 -8.85
N LEU A 13 -0.78 1.11 -9.74
CA LEU A 13 0.68 1.00 -9.72
C LEU A 13 1.28 1.55 -8.42
N GLN A 14 0.80 2.71 -7.97
CA GLN A 14 1.16 3.34 -6.70
C GLN A 14 0.81 2.41 -5.53
N THR A 15 -0.41 1.84 -5.52
CA THR A 15 -0.89 0.96 -4.45
C THR A 15 -0.02 -0.29 -4.31
N LEU A 16 0.28 -0.96 -5.42
CA LEU A 16 1.13 -2.17 -5.41
C LEU A 16 2.56 -1.84 -4.97
N THR A 17 3.13 -0.74 -5.48
CA THR A 17 4.48 -0.30 -5.13
C THR A 17 4.57 0.05 -3.65
N LEU A 18 3.59 0.79 -3.14
CA LEU A 18 3.55 1.20 -1.73
C LEU A 18 3.40 -0.01 -0.80
N GLY A 19 2.55 -0.98 -1.16
CA GLY A 19 2.42 -2.22 -0.39
C GLY A 19 3.73 -3.01 -0.33
N ALA A 20 4.43 -3.15 -1.46
CA ALA A 20 5.73 -3.79 -1.50
C ALA A 20 6.76 -3.06 -0.62
N ILE A 21 6.80 -1.72 -0.66
CA ILE A 21 7.69 -0.91 0.17
C ILE A 21 7.39 -1.14 1.66
N ILE A 22 6.13 -1.04 2.07
CA ILE A 22 5.72 -1.24 3.48
C ILE A 22 6.11 -2.64 3.96
N TYR A 23 5.84 -3.66 3.15
CA TYR A 23 6.23 -5.02 3.46
C TYR A 23 7.76 -5.15 3.63
N LEU A 24 8.56 -4.59 2.73
CA LEU A 24 10.02 -4.65 2.80
C LEU A 24 10.58 -3.90 4.01
N VAL A 25 9.99 -2.76 4.37
CA VAL A 25 10.37 -1.98 5.57
C VAL A 25 10.17 -2.84 6.82
N PHE A 26 8.99 -3.42 7.00
CA PHE A 26 8.72 -4.27 8.17
C PHE A 26 9.59 -5.53 8.18
N ARG A 27 9.82 -6.15 7.03
CA ARG A 27 10.75 -7.29 6.92
C ARG A 27 12.16 -6.88 7.37
N SER A 28 12.64 -5.72 6.92
CA SER A 28 13.97 -5.23 7.25
C SER A 28 14.10 -4.91 8.73
N LEU A 29 13.08 -4.29 9.33
CA LEU A 29 13.03 -4.02 10.76
C LEU A 29 13.05 -5.32 11.59
N ASN A 30 12.27 -6.32 11.20
CA ASN A 30 12.28 -7.64 11.82
C ASN A 30 13.66 -8.31 11.73
N MET A 31 14.37 -8.19 10.60
CA MET A 31 15.72 -8.74 10.42
C MET A 31 16.75 -8.01 11.29
N ILE A 32 16.68 -6.68 11.38
CA ILE A 32 17.62 -5.86 12.16
C ILE A 32 17.44 -6.08 13.67
N ALA A 33 16.19 -6.21 14.13
CA ALA A 33 15.88 -6.38 15.55
C ALA A 33 16.31 -7.75 16.11
N GLY A 34 16.54 -8.77 15.26
CA GLY A 34 16.84 -10.14 15.68
C GLY A 34 15.68 -10.88 16.34
N VAL A 35 14.55 -10.20 16.54
CA VAL A 35 13.26 -10.72 17.03
C VAL A 35 12.14 -10.14 16.18
N SER A 36 11.07 -10.92 15.97
CA SER A 36 9.88 -10.46 15.25
C SER A 36 9.19 -9.37 16.09
N THR A 37 9.42 -8.11 15.74
CA THR A 37 8.72 -6.95 16.31
C THR A 37 7.30 -6.86 15.78
N ILE A 38 7.10 -7.29 14.52
CA ILE A 38 5.79 -7.40 13.88
C ILE A 38 5.66 -8.81 13.31
N GLY A 39 4.59 -9.50 13.71
CA GLY A 39 4.25 -10.81 13.18
C GLY A 39 4.00 -10.76 11.67
N HIS A 40 4.33 -11.85 10.97
CA HIS A 40 4.24 -11.92 9.51
C HIS A 40 2.81 -11.64 8.99
N ASP A 41 1.79 -12.16 9.69
CA ASP A 41 0.39 -11.94 9.34
C ASP A 41 0.02 -10.45 9.43
N THR A 42 0.41 -9.78 10.52
CA THR A 42 0.20 -8.33 10.71
C THR A 42 0.94 -7.52 9.66
N GLN A 43 2.17 -7.92 9.31
CA GLN A 43 2.96 -7.28 8.26
C GLN A 43 2.25 -7.35 6.90
N ILE A 44 1.70 -8.51 6.52
CA ILE A 44 0.93 -8.67 5.29
C ILE A 44 -0.32 -7.79 5.34
N VAL A 45 -1.10 -7.88 6.42
CA VAL A 45 -2.33 -7.10 6.60
C VAL A 45 -2.04 -5.61 6.45
N LEU A 46 -1.04 -5.07 7.14
CA LEU A 46 -0.70 -3.65 7.05
C LEU A 46 -0.20 -3.25 5.65
N SER A 47 0.60 -4.10 5.01
CA SER A 47 1.12 -3.84 3.67
C SER A 47 0.04 -3.81 2.58
N VAL A 48 -1.11 -4.44 2.82
CA VAL A 48 -2.23 -4.49 1.87
C VAL A 48 -3.31 -3.49 2.24
N LEU A 49 -3.72 -3.45 3.51
CA LEU A 49 -4.83 -2.63 3.98
C LEU A 49 -4.51 -1.14 3.88
N PHE A 50 -3.28 -0.73 4.20
CA PHE A 50 -2.91 0.69 4.19
C PHE A 50 -2.93 1.29 2.78
N PRO A 51 -2.26 0.69 1.76
CA PRO A 51 -2.35 1.19 0.39
C PRO A 51 -3.76 1.12 -0.20
N LEU A 52 -4.54 0.08 0.12
CA LEU A 52 -5.92 -0.03 -0.35
C LEU A 52 -6.81 1.08 0.20
N PHE A 53 -6.69 1.40 1.49
CA PHE A 53 -7.45 2.48 2.09
C PHE A 53 -7.10 3.82 1.43
N LEU A 54 -5.80 4.05 1.18
CA LEU A 54 -5.31 5.24 0.49
C LEU A 54 -5.89 5.34 -0.93
N LEU A 55 -5.86 4.27 -1.72
CA LEU A 55 -6.45 4.22 -3.05
C LEU A 55 -7.96 4.52 -3.04
N ILE A 56 -8.71 3.98 -2.08
CA ILE A 56 -10.14 4.25 -1.93
C ILE A 56 -10.37 5.72 -1.61
N THR A 57 -9.58 6.31 -0.70
CA THR A 57 -9.71 7.74 -0.37
C THR A 57 -9.37 8.63 -1.55
N GLU A 58 -8.31 8.34 -2.30
CA GLU A 58 -7.96 9.07 -3.52
C GLU A 58 -9.07 8.95 -4.56
N TYR A 59 -9.66 7.77 -4.74
CA TYR A 59 -10.78 7.55 -5.66
C TYR A 59 -12.01 8.38 -5.26
N MET A 60 -12.33 8.45 -3.96
CA MET A 60 -13.46 9.24 -3.47
C MET A 60 -13.26 10.73 -3.66
N ILE A 61 -12.03 11.23 -3.51
CA ILE A 61 -11.68 12.63 -3.78
C ILE A 61 -11.80 12.90 -5.28
N TYR A 62 -11.18 12.06 -6.10
CA TYR A 62 -11.15 12.24 -7.56
C TYR A 62 -12.50 12.02 -8.24
N SER A 63 -13.40 11.25 -7.63
CA SER A 63 -14.76 11.03 -8.17
C SER A 63 -15.75 12.14 -7.80
N LYS A 64 -15.38 13.04 -6.89
CA LYS A 64 -16.20 14.21 -6.54
C LYS A 64 -16.01 15.38 -7.51
N ASP A 65 -14.89 15.39 -8.24
CA ASP A 65 -14.56 16.35 -9.30
C ASP A 65 -14.88 15.79 -10.70
#